data_AF-A0A1D6QU01-F1
#
_entry.id   AF-A0A1D6QU01-F1
#
_cell.length_a   1.000
_cell.length_b   1.000
_cell.length_c   1.000
_cell.angle_alpha   90.00
_cell.angle_beta   90.00
_cell.angle_gamma   90.00
#
_symmetry.space_group_name_H-M   'P 1'
#
loop_
_entity.id
_entity.type
_entity.pdbx_description
1 polymer ?
#
loop_
_entity_poly.entity_id
_entity_poly.type
_entity_poly.pdbx_seq_one_letter_code
_entity_poly.pdbx_strand_id
1 'polypeptide(L)'
;MRSFHMEFRNLSEEGLVSSIEIGLGASGELRYPSCPETMGWKYPGIGEFQCYDRYMQKNLRQSALSRGHLFWARGPDNAGYYNSRPHETGFFCDGGDYDSYYGRFFLNWYSGVLMDHVDQVLSLATLAFDGAEIVVKVPSIYWWYRTASHAAELTAGFYNTTNRDGYSPVFRMLKKHSVILKLVCYGPEYTVHEKDDDEAFADPEGLTWQVINAAWDQGLPLCIESALPCRNGEAYSRILDTAKPRDDPDRHHAASFAYRQQQQPPLREACLSELCTFVKCMHGEAPQNGEG
;
A
#
# COMPACT_ATOMS: atom_id res chain seq x y z
N MET A 1 8.08 -20.76 3.95
CA MET A 1 9.37 -20.04 4.15
C MET A 1 10.53 -21.02 4.30
N ARG A 2 10.72 -21.72 5.43
CA ARG A 2 11.86 -22.66 5.60
C ARG A 2 12.00 -23.72 4.50
N SER A 3 10.89 -24.37 4.12
CA SER A 3 10.90 -25.36 3.02
C SER A 3 11.40 -24.75 1.70
N PHE A 4 10.93 -23.55 1.35
CA PHE A 4 11.41 -22.82 0.17
C PHE A 4 12.90 -22.49 0.28
N HIS A 5 13.36 -21.97 1.42
CA HIS A 5 14.78 -21.66 1.63
C HIS A 5 15.66 -22.91 1.49
N MET A 6 15.22 -24.06 1.99
CA MET A 6 15.97 -25.31 1.86
C MET A 6 16.02 -25.83 0.43
N GLU A 7 14.88 -25.83 -0.27
CA GLU A 7 14.77 -26.35 -1.64
C GLU A 7 15.53 -25.47 -2.65
N PHE A 8 15.44 -24.14 -2.50
CA PHE A 8 16.02 -23.17 -3.43
C PHE A 8 17.30 -22.53 -2.90
N ARG A 9 17.98 -23.19 -1.97
CA ARG A 9 19.22 -22.70 -1.35
C ARG A 9 20.29 -22.41 -2.39
N ASN A 10 20.50 -23.32 -3.34
CA ASN A 10 21.51 -23.17 -4.40
C ASN A 10 21.25 -21.93 -5.25
N LEU A 11 19.99 -21.67 -5.62
CA LEU A 11 19.62 -20.47 -6.39
C LEU A 11 19.86 -19.18 -5.61
N SER A 12 19.73 -19.23 -4.28
CA SER A 12 20.02 -18.08 -3.42
C SER A 12 21.54 -17.87 -3.30
N GLU A 13 22.32 -18.93 -3.13
CA GLU A 13 23.80 -18.88 -3.07
C GLU A 13 24.44 -18.45 -4.40
N GLU A 14 23.82 -18.81 -5.53
CA GLU A 14 24.21 -18.37 -6.88
C GLU A 14 23.74 -16.93 -7.20
N GLY A 15 22.98 -16.29 -6.31
CA GLY A 15 22.47 -14.92 -6.50
C GLY A 15 21.33 -14.80 -7.50
N LEU A 16 20.69 -15.91 -7.89
CA LEU A 16 19.53 -15.92 -8.80
C LEU A 16 18.24 -15.48 -8.10
N VAL A 17 18.13 -15.72 -6.80
CA VAL A 17 17.05 -15.19 -5.95
C VAL A 17 17.59 -13.98 -5.20
N SER A 18 17.29 -12.77 -5.70
CA SER A 18 17.76 -11.52 -5.09
C SER A 18 16.94 -11.08 -3.88
N SER A 19 15.63 -11.35 -3.89
CA SER A 19 14.70 -10.86 -2.87
C SER A 19 13.48 -11.77 -2.70
N ILE A 20 12.88 -11.75 -1.52
CA ILE A 20 11.66 -12.50 -1.17
C ILE A 20 10.53 -11.53 -0.83
N GLU A 21 9.47 -11.51 -1.63
CA GLU A 21 8.24 -10.78 -1.30
C GLU A 21 7.40 -11.57 -0.29
N ILE A 22 7.19 -11.01 0.89
CA ILE A 22 6.42 -11.64 1.98
C ILE A 22 4.99 -11.13 1.93
N GLY A 23 4.06 -12.02 1.58
CA GLY A 23 2.63 -11.70 1.58
C GLY A 23 2.08 -11.50 2.99
N LEU A 24 1.47 -10.34 3.24
CA LEU A 24 0.94 -9.92 4.56
C LEU A 24 -0.59 -9.77 4.60
N GLY A 25 -1.28 -10.27 3.57
CA GLY A 25 -2.73 -10.14 3.44
C GLY A 25 -3.23 -10.53 2.06
N ALA A 26 -4.45 -10.10 1.75
CA ALA A 26 -5.08 -10.37 0.45
C ALA A 26 -4.23 -9.80 -0.70
N SER A 27 -4.09 -10.55 -1.79
CA SER A 27 -3.22 -10.22 -2.92
C SER A 27 -1.73 -10.03 -2.56
N GLY A 28 -1.29 -10.56 -1.40
CA GLY A 28 0.07 -10.40 -0.89
C GLY A 28 0.34 -9.04 -0.23
N GLU A 29 -0.65 -8.16 -0.14
CA GLU A 29 -0.48 -6.80 0.37
C GLU A 29 -0.64 -6.72 1.89
N LEU A 30 0.06 -5.77 2.51
CA LEU A 30 -0.13 -5.39 3.91
C LEU A 30 -1.47 -4.66 4.05
N ARG A 31 -2.56 -5.41 4.28
CA ARG A 31 -3.90 -4.87 4.58
C ARG A 31 -4.89 -5.93 5.01
N TYR A 32 -6.00 -5.46 5.56
CA TYR A 32 -7.24 -6.23 5.61
C TYR A 32 -7.92 -6.37 4.23
N PRO A 33 -8.69 -7.44 4.00
CA PRO A 33 -9.49 -7.61 2.78
C PRO A 33 -10.78 -6.76 2.82
N SER A 34 -10.67 -5.44 2.95
CA SER A 34 -11.82 -4.54 3.17
C SER A 34 -12.68 -4.26 1.93
N CYS A 35 -12.15 -4.50 0.73
CA CYS A 35 -12.79 -4.26 -0.56
C CYS A 35 -12.84 -5.54 -1.46
N PRO A 36 -13.48 -6.64 -1.01
CA PRO A 36 -13.52 -7.89 -1.78
C PRO A 36 -14.59 -7.82 -2.88
N GLU A 37 -14.18 -7.82 -4.15
CA GLU A 37 -15.10 -7.88 -5.31
C GLU A 37 -16.04 -9.09 -5.26
N THR A 38 -15.57 -10.22 -4.72
CA THR A 38 -16.35 -11.46 -4.55
C THR A 38 -17.54 -11.30 -3.61
N MET A 39 -17.53 -10.31 -2.72
CA MET A 39 -18.64 -9.98 -1.81
C MET A 39 -19.46 -8.79 -2.31
N GLY A 40 -19.27 -8.37 -3.57
CA GLY A 40 -20.04 -7.31 -4.20
C GLY A 40 -19.55 -5.89 -3.89
N TRP A 41 -18.34 -5.73 -3.33
CA TRP A 41 -17.69 -4.42 -3.30
C TRP A 41 -17.46 -3.93 -4.73
N LYS A 42 -17.72 -2.65 -4.96
CA LYS A 42 -17.47 -1.94 -6.21
C LYS A 42 -16.79 -0.63 -5.90
N TYR A 43 -15.80 -0.29 -6.71
CA TYR A 43 -15.21 1.04 -6.67
C TYR A 43 -16.29 2.13 -6.89
N PRO A 44 -16.27 3.27 -6.16
CA PRO A 44 -15.31 3.64 -5.11
C PRO A 44 -15.82 3.36 -3.68
N GLY A 45 -16.50 2.25 -3.38
CA GLY A 45 -17.04 1.98 -2.03
C GLY A 45 -16.02 2.07 -0.89
N ILE A 46 -16.44 2.54 0.30
CA ILE A 46 -15.56 2.68 1.48
C ILE A 46 -14.98 1.36 2.02
N GLY A 47 -15.57 0.22 1.66
CA GLY A 47 -15.21 -1.08 2.21
C GLY A 47 -15.81 -1.34 3.59
N GLU A 48 -15.40 -2.41 4.26
CA GLU A 48 -15.85 -2.74 5.63
C GLU A 48 -14.68 -3.19 6.51
N PHE A 49 -14.78 -2.92 7.82
CA PHE A 49 -13.85 -3.45 8.82
C PHE A 49 -13.90 -4.98 8.86
N GLN A 50 -12.76 -5.65 8.78
CA GLN A 50 -12.65 -7.11 8.69
C GLN A 50 -12.22 -7.73 10.03
N CYS A 51 -12.98 -7.46 11.09
CA CYS A 51 -12.60 -7.81 12.46
C CYS A 51 -13.65 -8.60 13.25
N TYR A 52 -14.60 -9.23 12.53
CA TYR A 52 -15.76 -9.88 13.14
C TYR A 52 -15.57 -11.37 13.44
N ASP A 53 -14.40 -11.95 13.14
CA ASP A 53 -14.11 -13.31 13.55
C ASP A 53 -13.96 -13.42 15.08
N ARG A 54 -14.20 -14.63 15.61
CA ARG A 54 -14.20 -14.88 17.05
C ARG A 54 -12.88 -14.54 17.76
N TYR A 55 -11.75 -14.57 17.06
CA TYR A 55 -10.44 -14.30 17.66
C TYR A 55 -10.20 -12.80 17.77
N MET A 56 -10.46 -12.04 16.69
CA MET A 56 -10.37 -10.58 16.74
C MET A 56 -11.39 -9.98 17.72
N GLN A 57 -12.62 -10.48 17.76
CA GLN A 57 -13.62 -10.03 18.74
C GLN A 57 -13.19 -10.30 20.19
N LYS A 58 -12.56 -11.45 20.46
CA LYS A 58 -11.99 -11.76 21.79
C LYS A 58 -10.85 -10.79 22.13
N ASN A 59 -9.97 -10.50 21.18
CA ASN A 59 -8.88 -9.55 21.36
C ASN A 59 -9.39 -8.11 21.60
N LEU A 60 -10.38 -7.65 20.82
CA LEU A 60 -11.05 -6.35 21.01
C LEU A 60 -11.66 -6.23 22.41
N ARG A 61 -12.35 -7.28 22.87
CA ARG A 61 -12.94 -7.31 24.21
C ARG A 61 -11.89 -7.17 25.31
N GLN A 62 -10.73 -7.82 25.16
CA GLN A 62 -9.61 -7.68 26.10
C GLN A 62 -9.03 -6.26 26.07
N SER A 63 -8.85 -5.67 24.89
CA SER A 63 -8.37 -4.29 24.72
C SER A 63 -9.35 -3.24 25.28
N ALA A 64 -10.65 -3.49 25.17
CA ALA A 64 -11.68 -2.63 25.76
C ALA A 64 -11.72 -2.77 27.29
N LEU A 65 -11.54 -3.99 27.82
CA LEU A 65 -11.46 -4.27 29.25
C LEU A 65 -10.25 -3.59 29.91
N SER A 66 -9.07 -3.64 29.27
CA SER A 66 -7.85 -3.02 29.81
C SER A 66 -7.95 -1.50 29.92
N ARG A 67 -8.79 -0.86 29.09
CA ARG A 67 -9.11 0.56 29.16
C ARG A 67 -10.27 0.90 30.12
N GLY A 68 -10.91 -0.11 30.72
CA GLY A 68 -12.08 0.09 31.59
C GLY A 68 -13.38 0.44 30.84
N HIS A 69 -13.43 0.25 29.52
CA HIS A 69 -14.57 0.63 28.67
C HIS A 69 -15.12 -0.59 27.93
N LEU A 70 -15.65 -1.58 28.65
CA LEU A 70 -16.13 -2.83 28.05
C LEU A 70 -17.24 -2.62 26.98
N PHE A 71 -17.98 -1.51 27.05
CA PHE A 71 -18.98 -1.15 26.03
C PHE A 71 -18.37 -0.76 24.67
N TRP A 72 -17.05 -0.55 24.59
CA TRP A 72 -16.29 -0.39 23.35
C TRP A 72 -15.86 -1.72 22.71
N ALA A 73 -16.20 -2.87 23.30
CA ALA A 73 -15.80 -4.21 22.84
C ALA A 73 -16.57 -4.69 21.58
N ARG A 74 -16.73 -3.83 20.57
CA ARG A 74 -17.44 -4.10 19.32
C ARG A 74 -16.91 -3.20 18.20
N GLY A 75 -17.11 -3.62 16.95
CA GLY A 75 -16.93 -2.74 15.79
C GLY A 75 -18.01 -1.65 15.72
N PRO A 76 -17.78 -0.57 14.96
CA PRO A 76 -18.73 0.52 14.82
C PRO A 76 -20.00 0.04 14.10
N ASP A 77 -21.17 0.40 14.65
CA ASP A 77 -22.48 0.02 14.12
C ASP A 77 -23.02 0.98 13.06
N ASN A 78 -22.39 2.15 12.92
CA ASN A 78 -22.75 3.22 11.99
C ASN A 78 -21.71 3.44 10.88
N ALA A 79 -20.87 2.43 10.60
CA ALA A 79 -19.83 2.48 9.57
C ALA A 79 -20.34 2.21 8.15
N GLY A 80 -21.64 1.94 7.96
CA GLY A 80 -22.20 1.61 6.64
C GLY A 80 -21.84 0.20 6.19
N TYR A 81 -21.76 0.00 4.87
CA TYR A 81 -21.44 -1.26 4.22
C TYR A 81 -20.46 -1.04 3.06
N TYR A 82 -20.01 -2.11 2.40
CA TYR A 82 -18.95 -2.08 1.38
C TYR A 82 -19.03 -0.91 0.38
N ASN A 83 -20.23 -0.60 -0.11
CA ASN A 83 -20.45 0.39 -1.18
C ASN A 83 -21.07 1.71 -0.67
N SER A 84 -21.11 1.94 0.64
CA SER A 84 -21.48 3.25 1.18
C SER A 84 -20.45 4.31 0.80
N ARG A 85 -20.85 5.58 0.84
CA ARG A 85 -19.96 6.74 0.76
C ARG A 85 -19.69 7.28 2.16
N PRO A 86 -18.54 7.94 2.44
CA PRO A 86 -18.21 8.42 3.78
C PRO A 86 -19.31 9.30 4.39
N HIS A 87 -19.84 10.25 3.62
CA HIS A 87 -20.88 11.19 4.04
C HIS A 87 -22.25 10.55 4.33
N GLU A 88 -22.48 9.31 3.89
CA GLU A 88 -23.72 8.56 4.16
C GLU A 88 -23.66 7.81 5.49
N THR A 89 -22.50 7.77 6.14
CA THR A 89 -22.26 6.98 7.36
C THR A 89 -22.12 7.90 8.56
N GLY A 90 -22.57 7.45 9.74
CA GLY A 90 -22.32 8.19 10.99
C GLY A 90 -20.87 8.09 11.45
N PHE A 91 -20.15 7.04 11.03
CA PHE A 91 -18.76 6.84 11.43
C PHE A 91 -17.78 7.68 10.62
N PHE A 92 -17.91 7.72 9.28
CA PHE A 92 -16.89 8.30 8.38
C PHE A 92 -17.24 9.70 7.84
N CYS A 93 -18.42 10.23 8.10
CA CYS A 93 -18.77 11.59 7.68
C CYS A 93 -17.88 12.65 8.35
N ASP A 94 -17.88 13.87 7.84
CA ASP A 94 -17.11 14.97 8.44
C ASP A 94 -17.58 15.23 9.88
N GLY A 95 -16.65 15.15 10.84
CA GLY A 95 -16.95 15.22 12.28
C GLY A 95 -17.61 13.97 12.86
N GLY A 96 -17.63 12.86 12.11
CA GLY A 96 -18.21 11.57 12.52
C GLY A 96 -17.43 10.83 13.59
N ASP A 97 -17.93 9.64 13.96
CA ASP A 97 -17.42 8.89 15.11
C ASP A 97 -15.98 8.41 14.96
N TYR A 98 -15.39 8.39 13.76
CA TYR A 98 -13.98 8.04 13.54
C TYR A 98 -13.03 8.90 14.39
N ASP A 99 -13.40 10.15 14.67
CA ASP A 99 -12.60 11.08 15.49
C ASP A 99 -13.07 11.17 16.96
N SER A 100 -14.11 10.42 17.34
CA SER A 100 -14.57 10.31 18.73
C SER A 100 -13.58 9.52 19.61
N TYR A 101 -13.77 9.55 20.94
CA TYR A 101 -12.99 8.71 21.85
C TYR A 101 -13.09 7.21 21.53
N TYR A 102 -14.27 6.75 21.12
CA TYR A 102 -14.49 5.37 20.71
C TYR A 102 -13.82 5.07 19.37
N GLY A 103 -14.01 5.93 18.35
CA GLY A 103 -13.40 5.75 17.03
C GLY A 103 -11.88 5.73 17.09
N ARG A 104 -11.27 6.68 17.81
CA ARG A 104 -9.82 6.69 18.05
C ARG A 104 -9.35 5.44 18.77
N PHE A 105 -10.11 4.91 19.74
CA PHE A 105 -9.78 3.64 20.39
C PHE A 105 -9.84 2.48 19.38
N PHE A 106 -10.94 2.35 18.65
CA PHE A 106 -11.17 1.25 17.72
C PHE A 106 -10.16 1.25 16.57
N LEU A 107 -9.88 2.40 15.97
CA LEU A 107 -8.93 2.53 14.86
C LEU A 107 -7.47 2.30 15.30
N ASN A 108 -7.08 2.75 16.50
CA ASN A 108 -5.77 2.39 17.06
C ASN A 108 -5.66 0.88 17.34
N TRP A 109 -6.73 0.27 17.85
CA TRP A 109 -6.76 -1.18 18.05
C TRP A 109 -6.67 -1.93 16.72
N TYR A 110 -7.50 -1.58 15.74
CA TYR A 110 -7.60 -2.28 14.46
C TYR A 110 -6.29 -2.17 13.65
N SER A 111 -5.73 -0.97 13.53
CA SER A 111 -4.41 -0.78 12.92
C SER A 111 -3.28 -1.45 13.73
N GLY A 112 -3.36 -1.42 15.07
CA GLY A 112 -2.40 -2.08 15.95
C GLY A 112 -2.36 -3.60 15.78
N VAL A 113 -3.51 -4.26 15.66
CA VAL A 113 -3.58 -5.71 15.40
C VAL A 113 -2.94 -6.07 14.07
N LEU A 114 -3.10 -5.24 13.03
CA LEU A 114 -2.40 -5.42 11.76
C LEU A 114 -0.88 -5.27 11.94
N MET A 115 -0.41 -4.29 12.71
CA MET A 115 1.02 -4.12 12.98
C MET A 115 1.62 -5.30 13.76
N ASP A 116 0.92 -5.83 14.75
CA ASP A 116 1.35 -7.02 15.48
C ASP A 116 1.47 -8.24 14.55
N HIS A 117 0.52 -8.40 13.61
CA HIS A 117 0.59 -9.43 12.59
C HIS A 117 1.86 -9.29 11.73
N VAL A 118 2.14 -8.08 11.25
CA VAL A 118 3.30 -7.84 10.40
C VAL A 118 4.61 -8.07 11.15
N ASP A 119 4.73 -7.58 12.39
CA ASP A 119 5.92 -7.82 13.21
C ASP A 119 6.19 -9.30 13.41
N GLN A 120 5.15 -10.09 13.68
CA GLN A 120 5.25 -11.53 13.89
C GLN A 120 5.65 -12.28 12.61
N VAL A 121 5.03 -11.96 11.47
CA VAL A 121 5.32 -12.64 10.20
C VAL A 121 6.72 -12.29 9.70
N LEU A 122 7.11 -11.02 9.75
CA LEU A 122 8.44 -10.58 9.32
C LEU A 122 9.54 -11.12 10.24
N SER A 123 9.32 -11.18 11.55
CA SER A 123 10.27 -11.84 12.46
C SER A 123 10.56 -13.29 12.05
N LEU A 124 9.51 -14.03 11.64
CA LEU A 124 9.66 -15.41 11.16
C LEU A 124 10.30 -15.48 9.77
N ALA A 125 10.05 -14.49 8.90
CA ALA A 125 10.65 -14.40 7.58
C ALA A 125 12.15 -14.11 7.66
N THR A 126 12.56 -13.13 8.47
CA THR A 126 13.96 -12.81 8.73
C THR A 126 14.73 -14.02 9.28
N LEU A 127 14.13 -14.80 10.18
CA LEU A 127 14.74 -16.04 10.68
C LEU A 127 14.83 -17.15 9.62
N ALA A 128 13.95 -17.16 8.62
CA ALA A 128 13.91 -18.19 7.59
C ALA A 128 14.78 -17.86 6.37
N PHE A 129 15.06 -16.59 6.14
CA PHE A 129 15.75 -16.06 4.96
C PHE A 129 16.91 -15.15 5.36
N ASP A 130 17.75 -15.61 6.30
CA ASP A 130 18.89 -14.84 6.79
C ASP A 130 19.79 -14.40 5.63
N GLY A 131 20.03 -13.09 5.52
CA GLY A 131 20.82 -12.47 4.45
C GLY A 131 20.07 -12.15 3.14
N ALA A 132 18.83 -12.58 2.94
CA ALA A 132 18.05 -12.21 1.76
C ALA A 132 17.29 -10.89 1.95
N GLU A 133 17.13 -10.12 0.88
CA GLU A 133 16.30 -8.91 0.92
C GLU A 133 14.82 -9.29 1.05
N ILE A 134 14.14 -8.74 2.05
CA ILE A 134 12.71 -8.94 2.25
C ILE A 134 11.95 -7.77 1.63
N VAL A 135 10.97 -8.08 0.77
CA VAL A 135 10.10 -7.08 0.14
C VAL A 135 8.71 -7.17 0.75
N VAL A 136 8.12 -6.02 1.07
CA VAL A 136 6.74 -5.92 1.57
C VAL A 136 5.94 -5.00 0.65
N LYS A 137 4.82 -5.50 0.15
CA LYS A 137 3.93 -4.73 -0.72
C LYS A 137 2.88 -3.98 0.09
N VAL A 138 2.82 -2.66 -0.08
CA VAL A 138 1.79 -1.79 0.51
C VAL A 138 0.76 -1.42 -0.55
N PRO A 139 -0.55 -1.48 -0.23
CA PRO A 139 -1.61 -1.14 -1.18
C PRO A 139 -1.68 0.37 -1.41
N SER A 140 -2.12 0.77 -2.59
CA SER A 140 -2.39 2.18 -2.91
C SER A 140 -3.90 2.40 -2.89
N ILE A 141 -4.39 2.92 -1.77
CA ILE A 141 -5.81 3.14 -1.49
C ILE A 141 -6.10 4.63 -1.66
N TYR A 142 -6.29 5.05 -2.90
CA TYR A 142 -6.31 6.46 -3.28
C TYR A 142 -7.71 7.09 -3.28
N TRP A 143 -8.79 6.29 -3.28
CA TRP A 143 -10.17 6.80 -3.22
C TRP A 143 -10.55 7.19 -1.79
N TRP A 144 -11.41 8.19 -1.66
CA TRP A 144 -11.74 8.90 -0.42
C TRP A 144 -10.56 9.59 0.29
N TYR A 145 -9.37 9.62 -0.31
CA TYR A 145 -8.19 10.25 0.27
C TYR A 145 -8.39 11.77 0.50
N ARG A 146 -9.27 12.43 -0.28
CA ARG A 146 -9.60 13.86 -0.08
C ARG A 146 -10.71 14.12 0.95
N THR A 147 -11.23 13.09 1.60
CA THR A 147 -12.22 13.23 2.69
C THR A 147 -11.52 13.34 4.03
N ALA A 148 -12.14 13.93 5.05
CA ALA A 148 -11.49 14.08 6.36
C ALA A 148 -11.12 12.73 7.02
N SER A 149 -11.95 11.71 6.80
CA SER A 149 -11.83 10.39 7.42
C SER A 149 -10.95 9.41 6.68
N HIS A 150 -10.68 9.60 5.37
CA HIS A 150 -9.92 8.64 4.56
C HIS A 150 -10.50 7.21 4.66
N ALA A 151 -11.83 7.09 4.56
CA ALA A 151 -12.57 5.90 4.98
C ALA A 151 -12.04 4.55 4.44
N ALA A 152 -11.61 4.50 3.18
CA ALA A 152 -11.07 3.28 2.57
C ALA A 152 -9.70 2.86 3.18
N GLU A 153 -8.85 3.82 3.54
CA GLU A 153 -7.60 3.54 4.23
C GLU A 153 -7.88 2.98 5.64
N LEU A 154 -8.83 3.58 6.35
CA LEU A 154 -9.24 3.14 7.69
C LEU A 154 -9.75 1.70 7.69
N THR A 155 -10.64 1.34 6.75
CA THR A 155 -11.19 -0.03 6.67
C THR A 155 -10.12 -1.05 6.27
N ALA A 156 -9.14 -0.65 5.47
CA ALA A 156 -7.99 -1.49 5.10
C ALA A 156 -6.94 -1.66 6.20
N GLY A 157 -7.03 -0.88 7.28
CA GLY A 157 -6.17 -0.96 8.47
C GLY A 157 -5.10 0.12 8.57
N PHE A 158 -5.05 1.07 7.63
CA PHE A 158 -4.19 2.24 7.71
C PHE A 158 -4.94 3.33 8.44
N TYR A 159 -4.54 3.63 9.68
CA TYR A 159 -5.14 4.72 10.45
C TYR A 159 -4.62 6.10 9.99
N ASN A 160 -4.76 6.38 8.70
CA ASN A 160 -4.46 7.66 8.08
C ASN A 160 -5.73 8.51 8.12
N THR A 161 -5.61 9.79 8.50
CA THR A 161 -6.68 10.78 8.42
C THR A 161 -6.02 12.13 8.13
N THR A 162 -6.80 13.14 7.77
CA THR A 162 -6.28 14.51 7.55
C THR A 162 -5.43 15.06 8.70
N ASN A 163 -5.67 14.62 9.94
CA ASN A 163 -4.95 15.08 11.13
C ASN A 163 -3.96 14.05 11.72
N ARG A 164 -3.73 12.92 11.03
CA ARG A 164 -2.87 11.84 11.53
C ARG A 164 -2.22 11.09 10.38
N ASP A 165 -0.88 11.09 10.38
CA ASP A 165 -0.10 10.22 9.50
C ASP A 165 -0.26 8.74 9.90
N GLY A 166 -0.92 7.99 9.02
CA GLY A 166 -1.14 6.55 9.15
C GLY A 166 0.03 5.68 8.70
N TYR A 167 0.93 6.20 7.88
CA TYR A 167 1.99 5.45 7.20
C TYR A 167 3.30 5.43 7.98
N SER A 168 3.71 6.55 8.59
CA SER A 168 4.96 6.62 9.37
C SER A 168 5.10 5.53 10.45
N PRO A 169 4.07 5.22 11.27
CA PRO A 169 4.16 4.13 12.24
C PRO A 169 4.34 2.75 11.59
N VAL A 170 3.69 2.52 10.44
CA VAL A 170 3.82 1.28 9.67
C VAL A 170 5.26 1.14 9.16
N PHE A 171 5.81 2.20 8.59
CA PHE A 171 7.15 2.22 8.02
C PHE A 171 8.24 2.12 9.06
N ARG A 172 8.04 2.68 10.26
CA ARG A 172 8.93 2.43 11.40
C ARG A 172 9.00 0.96 11.78
N MET A 173 7.85 0.27 11.79
CA MET A 173 7.81 -1.17 12.07
C MET A 173 8.44 -1.97 10.93
N LEU A 174 8.20 -1.61 9.67
CA LEU A 174 8.87 -2.23 8.53
C LEU A 174 10.40 -2.02 8.56
N LYS A 175 10.88 -0.85 8.99
CA LYS A 175 12.30 -0.54 9.14
C LYS A 175 12.99 -1.42 10.16
N LYS A 176 12.31 -1.82 11.24
CA LYS A 176 12.80 -2.79 12.24
C LYS A 176 13.24 -4.11 11.59
N HIS A 177 12.59 -4.51 10.50
CA HIS A 177 12.85 -5.76 9.77
C HIS A 177 13.69 -5.57 8.51
N SER A 178 14.25 -4.38 8.29
CA SER A 178 15.10 -4.06 7.12
C SER A 178 14.46 -4.39 5.77
N VAL A 179 13.14 -4.17 5.65
CA VAL A 179 12.42 -4.49 4.41
C VAL A 179 12.65 -3.43 3.32
N ILE A 180 12.49 -3.86 2.08
CA ILE A 180 12.24 -3.00 0.92
C ILE A 180 10.73 -2.82 0.81
N LEU A 181 10.29 -1.57 0.83
CA LEU A 181 8.89 -1.23 0.67
C LEU A 181 8.55 -1.21 -0.83
N LYS A 182 7.61 -2.05 -1.25
CA LYS A 182 7.09 -2.09 -2.62
C LYS A 182 5.76 -1.33 -2.71
N LEU A 183 5.76 -0.26 -3.49
CA LEU A 183 4.58 0.59 -3.74
C LEU A 183 4.13 0.45 -5.19
N VAL A 184 2.84 0.26 -5.39
CA VAL A 184 2.23 0.26 -6.72
C VAL A 184 1.88 1.68 -7.11
N CYS A 185 2.51 2.22 -8.15
CA CYS A 185 2.17 3.52 -8.71
C CYS A 185 1.04 3.36 -9.73
N TYR A 186 -0.05 4.08 -9.50
CA TYR A 186 -1.19 4.17 -10.40
C TYR A 186 -1.02 5.42 -11.26
N GLY A 187 -0.89 5.21 -12.57
CA GLY A 187 -0.75 6.31 -13.53
C GLY A 187 -2.09 6.99 -13.85
N PRO A 188 -2.05 8.08 -14.63
CA PRO A 188 -3.23 8.84 -15.01
C PRO A 188 -4.26 8.02 -15.79
N GLU A 189 -3.88 6.89 -16.40
CA GLU A 189 -4.80 5.95 -17.04
C GLU A 189 -5.88 5.39 -16.10
N TYR A 190 -5.63 5.36 -14.78
CA TYR A 190 -6.65 5.12 -13.78
C TYR A 190 -7.48 6.38 -13.54
N THR A 191 -6.84 7.56 -13.47
CA THR A 191 -7.53 8.84 -13.28
C THR A 191 -8.41 9.29 -14.47
N VAL A 192 -8.14 8.88 -15.71
CA VAL A 192 -8.89 9.37 -16.89
C VAL A 192 -10.27 8.73 -17.00
N HIS A 193 -10.45 7.51 -16.50
CA HIS A 193 -11.79 6.95 -16.29
C HIS A 193 -12.46 7.48 -15.00
N GLU A 194 -11.68 8.09 -14.09
CA GLU A 194 -12.12 8.61 -12.78
C GLU A 194 -12.33 10.14 -12.75
N LYS A 195 -11.86 10.90 -13.75
CA LYS A 195 -11.96 12.37 -13.82
C LYS A 195 -13.37 12.87 -14.12
N ASP A 196 -14.23 12.01 -14.65
CA ASP A 196 -15.66 12.28 -14.81
C ASP A 196 -16.46 11.91 -13.54
N ASP A 197 -15.81 11.33 -12.51
CA ASP A 197 -16.43 10.83 -11.28
C ASP A 197 -15.86 11.53 -10.03
N ASP A 198 -16.22 12.82 -9.88
CA ASP A 198 -15.97 13.66 -8.68
C ASP A 198 -16.51 13.01 -7.39
N GLU A 199 -17.28 11.93 -7.53
CA GLU A 199 -17.86 11.16 -6.44
C GLU A 199 -16.84 10.32 -5.64
N ALA A 200 -15.65 10.01 -6.19
CA ALA A 200 -14.68 9.14 -5.52
C ALA A 200 -13.72 9.87 -4.56
N PHE A 201 -13.61 11.21 -4.65
CA PHE A 201 -12.68 12.03 -3.86
C PHE A 201 -11.24 11.45 -3.85
N ALA A 202 -10.82 10.96 -5.01
CA ALA A 202 -9.55 10.27 -5.20
C ALA A 202 -8.35 11.22 -5.28
N ASP A 203 -7.20 10.79 -4.76
CA ASP A 203 -5.92 11.49 -4.93
C ASP A 203 -4.72 10.54 -4.99
N PRO A 204 -4.52 9.83 -6.11
CA PRO A 204 -3.41 8.89 -6.24
C PRO A 204 -2.03 9.59 -6.22
N GLU A 205 -1.94 10.82 -6.71
CA GLU A 205 -0.70 11.61 -6.69
C GLU A 205 -0.35 12.03 -5.26
N GLY A 206 -1.33 12.58 -4.51
CA GLY A 206 -1.17 12.94 -3.11
C GLY A 206 -0.82 11.76 -2.21
N LEU A 207 -1.49 10.61 -2.41
CA LEU A 207 -1.17 9.37 -1.70
C LEU A 207 0.25 8.88 -2.01
N THR A 208 0.62 8.83 -3.29
CA THR A 208 1.96 8.38 -3.72
C THR A 208 3.02 9.27 -3.09
N TRP A 209 2.80 10.58 -3.09
CA TRP A 209 3.69 11.54 -2.45
C TRP A 209 3.80 11.29 -0.94
N GLN A 210 2.68 11.12 -0.21
CA GLN A 210 2.71 10.85 1.23
C GLN A 210 3.50 9.58 1.56
N VAL A 211 3.19 8.48 0.87
CA VAL A 211 3.81 7.17 1.14
C VAL A 211 5.31 7.19 0.86
N ILE A 212 5.73 7.77 -0.26
CA ILE A 212 7.15 7.81 -0.64
C ILE A 212 7.96 8.65 0.35
N ASN A 213 7.49 9.85 0.67
CA ASN A 213 8.19 10.72 1.62
C ASN A 213 8.24 10.08 3.02
N ALA A 214 7.14 9.51 3.51
CA ALA A 214 7.15 8.80 4.78
C ALA A 214 8.11 7.61 4.79
N ALA A 215 8.27 6.90 3.66
CA ALA A 215 9.22 5.80 3.56
C ALA A 215 10.68 6.27 3.60
N TRP A 216 11.00 7.33 2.83
CA TRP A 216 12.33 7.94 2.83
C TRP A 216 12.70 8.56 4.17
N ASP A 217 11.77 9.24 4.84
CA ASP A 217 11.95 9.77 6.20
C ASP A 217 12.27 8.67 7.22
N GLN A 218 11.76 7.46 7.03
CA GLN A 218 12.12 6.28 7.85
C GLN A 218 13.36 5.53 7.33
N GLY A 219 13.97 5.99 6.24
CA GLY A 219 15.14 5.38 5.61
C GLY A 219 14.87 3.99 5.03
N LEU A 220 13.65 3.76 4.52
CA LEU A 220 13.29 2.53 3.83
C LEU A 220 13.69 2.58 2.34
N PRO A 221 14.34 1.54 1.81
CA PRO A 221 14.50 1.40 0.36
C PRO A 221 13.14 1.16 -0.30
N LEU A 222 12.92 1.80 -1.45
CA LEU A 222 11.67 1.72 -2.22
C LEU A 222 11.84 0.85 -3.47
N CYS A 223 10.86 -0.02 -3.71
CA CYS A 223 10.61 -0.66 -4.99
C CYS A 223 9.32 -0.08 -5.58
N ILE A 224 9.40 0.50 -6.77
CA ILE A 224 8.21 1.01 -7.46
C ILE A 224 7.67 -0.07 -8.40
N GLU A 225 6.38 -0.37 -8.33
CA GLU A 225 5.71 -1.28 -9.24
C GLU A 225 4.70 -0.53 -10.11
N SER A 226 4.68 -0.79 -11.42
CA SER A 226 3.64 -0.23 -12.30
C SER A 226 2.32 -0.98 -12.17
N ALA A 227 1.19 -0.29 -12.05
CA ALA A 227 -0.14 -0.91 -11.96
C ALA A 227 -0.61 -1.55 -13.29
N LEU A 228 -0.32 -0.88 -14.42
CA LEU A 228 -0.63 -1.32 -15.79
C LEU A 228 0.65 -1.44 -16.62
N PRO A 229 0.58 -2.11 -17.79
CA PRO A 229 1.65 -2.00 -18.76
C PRO A 229 1.75 -0.54 -19.22
N CYS A 230 2.88 0.11 -18.90
CA CYS A 230 3.19 1.46 -19.34
C CYS A 230 3.32 1.46 -20.87
N ARG A 231 2.30 1.98 -21.55
CA ARG A 231 2.18 1.91 -23.01
C ARG A 231 2.52 3.20 -23.73
N ASN A 232 2.82 4.27 -22.98
CA ASN A 232 3.17 5.57 -23.52
C ASN A 232 4.29 6.24 -22.70
N GLY A 233 4.99 7.18 -23.33
CA GLY A 233 6.07 7.95 -22.70
C GLY A 233 5.66 8.75 -21.46
N GLU A 234 4.40 9.18 -21.34
CA GLU A 234 3.94 9.95 -20.18
C GLU A 234 3.93 9.11 -18.90
N ALA A 235 3.42 7.87 -18.97
CA ALA A 235 3.43 6.96 -17.83
C ALA A 235 4.86 6.64 -17.37
N TYR A 236 5.78 6.43 -18.32
CA TYR A 236 7.21 6.23 -18.01
C TYR A 236 7.86 7.46 -17.38
N SER A 237 7.56 8.66 -17.88
CA SER A 237 8.09 9.91 -17.30
C SER A 237 7.66 10.06 -15.84
N ARG A 238 6.38 9.83 -15.53
CA ARG A 238 5.88 9.94 -14.16
C ARG A 238 6.53 8.93 -13.22
N ILE A 239 6.68 7.68 -13.67
CA ILE A 239 7.41 6.67 -12.89
C ILE A 239 8.86 7.11 -12.68
N LEU A 240 9.52 7.68 -13.68
CA LEU A 240 10.87 8.23 -13.53
C LEU A 240 10.92 9.37 -12.53
N ASP A 241 9.97 10.31 -12.59
CA ASP A 241 9.90 11.45 -11.66
C ASP A 241 9.60 10.99 -10.23
N THR A 242 8.89 9.86 -10.08
CA THR A 242 8.60 9.23 -8.79
C THR A 242 9.79 8.43 -8.27
N ALA A 243 10.47 7.69 -9.14
CA ALA A 243 11.62 6.86 -8.82
C ALA A 243 12.90 7.66 -8.60
N LYS A 244 13.04 8.80 -9.28
CA LYS A 244 14.20 9.69 -9.24
C LYS A 244 13.76 11.15 -9.35
N PRO A 245 13.20 11.73 -8.27
CA PRO A 245 12.79 13.12 -8.30
C PRO A 245 13.99 14.02 -8.58
N ARG A 246 13.91 14.84 -9.64
CA ARG A 246 15.04 15.65 -10.12
C ARG A 246 15.42 16.79 -9.16
N ASP A 247 14.41 17.32 -8.47
CA ASP A 247 14.53 18.49 -7.60
C ASP A 247 14.57 18.13 -6.11
N ASP A 248 14.83 16.85 -5.79
CA ASP A 248 14.97 16.41 -4.40
C ASP A 248 16.36 16.78 -3.85
N PRO A 249 16.45 17.66 -2.82
CA PRO A 249 17.72 18.06 -2.23
C PRO A 249 18.48 16.89 -1.59
N ASP A 250 17.76 15.88 -1.11
CA ASP A 250 18.32 14.71 -0.44
C ASP A 250 18.69 13.59 -1.43
N ARG A 251 18.38 13.79 -2.72
CA ARG A 251 18.71 12.90 -3.84
C ARG A 251 18.21 11.47 -3.63
N HIS A 252 17.01 11.32 -3.10
CA HIS A 252 16.40 10.02 -2.94
C HIS A 252 16.14 9.38 -4.29
N HIS A 253 16.40 8.07 -4.36
CA HIS A 253 16.07 7.25 -5.51
C HIS A 253 15.39 5.96 -5.03
N ALA A 254 14.47 5.43 -5.84
CA ALA A 254 13.99 4.07 -5.68
C ALA A 254 15.14 3.09 -5.88
N ALA A 255 15.20 2.06 -5.02
CA ALA A 255 16.19 0.99 -5.08
C ALA A 255 15.96 0.08 -6.29
N SER A 256 14.70 -0.13 -6.66
CA SER A 256 14.35 -0.97 -7.81
C SER A 256 13.01 -0.58 -8.42
N PHE A 257 12.74 -1.10 -9.62
CA PHE A 257 11.48 -0.99 -10.31
C PHE A 257 11.01 -2.36 -10.78
N ALA A 258 9.73 -2.66 -10.55
CA ALA A 258 9.07 -3.88 -10.98
C ALA A 258 7.99 -3.56 -12.01
N TYR A 259 8.08 -4.17 -13.18
CA TYR A 259 7.05 -4.05 -14.20
C TYR A 259 6.01 -5.15 -14.02
N ARG A 260 4.75 -4.80 -13.71
CA ARG A 260 3.69 -5.81 -13.55
C ARG A 260 3.22 -6.29 -14.92
N GLN A 261 3.60 -7.51 -15.28
CA GLN A 261 3.14 -8.15 -16.51
C GLN A 261 1.77 -8.81 -16.28
N GLN A 262 0.68 -8.17 -16.74
CA GLN A 262 -0.58 -8.89 -16.96
C GLN A 262 -0.48 -9.75 -18.22
N GLN A 263 -1.23 -10.87 -18.26
CA GLN A 263 -1.39 -11.71 -19.45
C GLN A 263 -2.05 -10.91 -20.58
N GLN A 264 -1.25 -10.16 -21.32
CA GLN A 264 -1.67 -9.32 -22.44
C GLN A 264 -0.82 -9.67 -23.68
N PRO A 265 -1.31 -9.38 -24.89
CA PRO A 265 -0.58 -9.70 -26.12
C PRO A 265 0.81 -9.06 -26.13
N PRO A 266 1.76 -9.61 -26.89
CA PRO A 266 3.16 -9.16 -26.91
C PRO A 266 3.27 -7.64 -27.16
N LEU A 267 4.22 -7.01 -26.47
CA LEU A 267 4.55 -5.60 -26.63
C LEU A 267 4.79 -5.28 -28.12
N ARG A 268 4.14 -4.24 -28.63
CA ARG A 268 4.39 -3.74 -29.99
C ARG A 268 5.80 -3.15 -30.07
N GLU A 269 6.45 -3.19 -31.24
CA GLU A 269 7.82 -2.68 -31.43
C GLU A 269 8.01 -1.23 -30.95
N ALA A 270 7.03 -0.35 -31.20
CA ALA A 270 7.06 1.03 -30.71
C ALA A 270 7.13 1.12 -29.17
N CYS A 271 6.42 0.23 -28.46
CA CYS A 271 6.46 0.17 -26.99
C CYS A 271 7.79 -0.36 -26.46
N LEU A 272 8.52 -1.17 -27.24
CA LEU A 272 9.85 -1.65 -26.85
C LEU A 272 10.90 -0.52 -26.87
N SER A 273 10.83 0.40 -27.84
CA SER A 273 11.74 1.55 -27.89
C SER A 273 11.58 2.48 -26.69
N GLU A 274 10.33 2.77 -26.32
CA GLU A 274 10.01 3.57 -25.13
C GLU A 274 10.47 2.86 -23.85
N LEU A 275 10.22 1.54 -23.73
CA LEU A 275 10.68 0.74 -22.60
C LEU A 275 12.21 0.74 -22.49
N CYS A 276 12.93 0.58 -23.60
CA CYS A 276 14.39 0.65 -23.62
C CYS A 276 14.90 2.01 -23.14
N THR A 277 14.27 3.09 -23.61
CA THR A 277 14.60 4.45 -23.18
C THR A 277 14.33 4.64 -21.68
N PHE A 278 13.18 4.15 -21.20
CA PHE A 278 12.84 4.17 -19.78
C PHE A 278 13.86 3.40 -18.93
N VAL A 279 14.25 2.19 -19.34
CA VAL A 279 15.26 1.38 -18.65
C VAL A 279 16.60 2.11 -18.57
N LYS A 280 17.03 2.74 -19.67
CA LYS A 280 18.26 3.56 -19.69
C LYS A 280 18.18 4.73 -18.71
N CYS A 281 17.07 5.47 -18.68
CA CYS A 281 16.84 6.55 -17.72
C CYS A 281 16.83 6.04 -16.26
N MET A 282 16.22 4.87 -16.00
CA MET A 282 16.26 4.20 -14.70
C MET A 282 17.69 3.78 -14.30
N HIS A 283 18.59 3.54 -15.25
CA HIS A 283 20.02 3.33 -14.99
C HIS A 283 20.86 4.62 -14.94
N GLY A 284 20.25 5.79 -15.15
CA GLY A 284 20.93 7.09 -15.10
C GLY A 284 21.62 7.48 -16.41
N GLU A 285 21.34 6.78 -17.50
CA GLU A 285 21.78 7.17 -18.83
C GLU A 285 20.91 8.31 -19.37
N ALA A 286 21.52 9.28 -20.05
CA ALA A 286 20.77 10.33 -20.73
C ALA A 286 19.99 9.76 -21.92
N PRO A 287 18.73 10.18 -22.16
CA PRO A 287 18.02 9.79 -23.37
C PRO A 287 18.82 10.30 -24.58
N GLN A 288 19.20 9.39 -25.48
CA GLN A 288 19.77 9.79 -26.76
C GLN A 288 18.66 10.48 -27.54
N ASN A 289 18.68 11.81 -27.59
CA ASN A 289 17.87 12.55 -28.54
C ASN A 289 18.31 12.09 -29.93
N GLY A 290 17.43 11.35 -30.61
CA GLY A 290 17.62 11.04 -32.01
C GLY A 290 17.64 12.35 -32.78
N GLU A 291 18.81 12.75 -33.26
CA GLU A 291 18.89 13.69 -34.38
C GLU A 291 18.26 12.99 -35.59
N GLY A 292 17.20 13.61 -36.12
CA GLY A 292 16.50 13.22 -37.33
C GLY A 292 15.54 14.32 -37.75
#